data_AF-A0A1Z5SLD4-F1
#
_entry.id   AF-A0A1Z5SLD4-F1
#
_cell.length_a   1.000
_cell.length_b   1.000
_cell.length_c   1.000
_cell.angle_alpha   90.00
_cell.angle_beta   90.00
_cell.angle_gamma   90.00
#
_symmetry.space_group_name_H-M   'P 1'
#
loop_
_entity.id
_entity.type
_entity.pdbx_description
1 polymer ?
#
loop_
_entity_poly.entity_id
_entity_poly.type
_entity_poly.pdbx_seq_one_letter_code
_entity_poly.pdbx_strand_id
1 'polypeptide(L)'
;MEAQNGFSIQMLQGLLLISLYEYGHGIYPAAYLSIGNAARLGHAMGLHARDVPQMLPRCTTWTEQEERRRVWWGVLILDRISNIGHRGKPFASAEPSPDMHLPTDDAAWDRGQMLAAAPLSLSASQTIRASSFARACQSVHLAGKVCRHIDDKTTPLDYRFEEALQLHRTLKALAALLPTEAEGEDPTAGPTLCSSLAICYSALLTLYDAYGCSERLVPDAPESQLVMQKESIQGIAEVCESVLLLSRKIRQRIELGESLGRLSPLTIECIYEAGASYAWYLRETSEPHYAEKLAEVKELLRLCERKWRVAGDYIRIIEATEYQLVSAIR
;
A
#
# COMPACT_ATOMS: atom_id res chain seq x y z
N MET A 1 -2.48 32.20 -7.20
CA MET A 1 -1.10 31.68 -7.02
C MET A 1 -0.52 31.19 -8.35
N GLU A 2 -1.28 30.46 -9.16
CA GLU A 2 -0.89 30.06 -10.53
C GLU A 2 -0.61 31.25 -11.48
N ALA A 3 -1.28 32.39 -11.26
CA ALA A 3 -1.04 33.63 -12.01
C ALA A 3 0.34 34.29 -11.77
N GLN A 4 1.20 33.74 -10.90
CA GLN A 4 2.51 34.31 -10.54
C GLN A 4 3.72 33.44 -10.96
N ASN A 5 3.59 32.49 -11.90
CA ASN A 5 4.70 31.61 -12.34
C ASN A 5 5.43 30.84 -11.22
N GLY A 6 4.87 30.78 -10.01
CA GLY A 6 5.55 30.26 -8.84
C GLY A 6 5.21 28.80 -8.55
N PHE A 7 5.63 27.86 -9.40
CA PHE A 7 5.67 26.46 -8.96
C PHE A 7 6.76 26.31 -7.91
N SER A 8 6.45 25.69 -6.78
CA SER A 8 7.44 25.32 -5.76
C SER A 8 7.23 23.90 -5.26
N ILE A 9 8.30 23.27 -4.79
CA ILE A 9 8.20 21.91 -4.24
C ILE A 9 7.28 21.87 -3.00
N GLN A 10 7.25 22.98 -2.23
CA GLN A 10 6.42 23.13 -1.04
C GLN A 10 4.93 23.12 -1.37
N MET A 11 4.52 23.63 -2.55
CA MET A 11 3.12 23.53 -2.98
C MET A 11 2.70 22.08 -3.16
N LEU A 12 3.54 21.27 -3.80
CA LEU A 12 3.26 19.84 -3.99
C LEU A 12 3.31 19.08 -2.66
N GLN A 13 4.28 19.38 -1.79
CA GLN A 13 4.36 18.80 -0.44
C GLN A 13 3.11 19.12 0.39
N GLY A 14 2.64 20.37 0.38
CA GLY A 14 1.42 20.76 1.08
C GLY A 14 0.18 20.01 0.56
N LEU A 15 0.06 19.89 -0.77
CA LEU A 15 -1.04 19.14 -1.39
C LEU A 15 -0.98 17.64 -1.07
N LEU A 16 0.22 17.04 -1.01
CA LEU A 16 0.40 15.64 -0.58
C LEU A 16 -0.02 15.42 0.87
N LEU A 17 0.32 16.34 1.78
CA LEU A 17 -0.08 16.24 3.18
C LEU A 17 -1.60 16.36 3.35
N ILE A 18 -2.26 17.25 2.58
CA ILE A 18 -3.72 17.34 2.54
C ILE A 18 -4.32 16.04 2.01
N SER A 19 -3.79 15.51 0.90
CA SER A 19 -4.24 14.26 0.30
C SER A 19 -4.12 13.07 1.26
N LEU A 20 -3.01 12.97 1.99
CA LEU A 20 -2.78 11.95 3.00
C LEU A 20 -3.74 12.11 4.19
N TYR A 21 -4.00 13.34 4.61
CA TYR A 21 -4.98 13.63 5.65
C TYR A 21 -6.39 13.17 5.24
N GLU A 22 -6.84 13.55 4.04
CA GLU A 22 -8.14 13.16 3.49
C GLU A 22 -8.27 11.64 3.40
N TYR A 23 -7.23 10.96 2.89
CA TYR A 23 -7.18 9.50 2.82
C TYR A 23 -7.28 8.86 4.21
N GLY A 24 -6.43 9.26 5.16
CA GLY A 24 -6.40 8.71 6.52
C GLY A 24 -7.66 9.01 7.36
N HIS A 25 -8.51 9.92 6.90
CA HIS A 25 -9.78 10.27 7.54
C HIS A 25 -11.01 9.76 6.79
N GLY A 26 -10.83 8.91 5.77
CA GLY A 26 -11.94 8.30 5.02
C GLY A 26 -12.67 9.28 4.09
N ILE A 27 -12.08 10.43 3.75
CA ILE A 27 -12.67 11.44 2.86
C ILE A 27 -12.33 11.10 1.39
N TYR A 28 -12.64 9.87 0.96
CA TYR A 28 -12.11 9.31 -0.30
C TYR A 28 -12.40 10.12 -1.56
N PRO A 29 -13.59 10.72 -1.77
CA PRO A 29 -13.82 11.54 -2.96
C PRO A 29 -12.88 12.75 -3.03
N ALA A 30 -12.63 13.41 -1.89
CA ALA A 30 -11.70 14.53 -1.81
C ALA A 30 -10.26 14.03 -2.00
N ALA A 31 -9.88 12.96 -1.28
CA ALA A 31 -8.55 12.36 -1.40
C ALA A 31 -8.22 11.99 -2.87
N TYR A 32 -9.13 11.31 -3.58
CA TYR A 32 -8.93 10.94 -4.98
C TYR A 32 -8.68 12.16 -5.89
N LEU A 33 -9.45 13.24 -5.70
CA LEU A 33 -9.29 14.48 -6.46
C LEU A 33 -8.00 15.23 -6.11
N SER A 34 -7.67 15.34 -4.82
CA SER A 34 -6.45 15.99 -4.34
C SER A 34 -5.19 15.26 -4.81
N ILE A 35 -5.20 13.92 -4.79
CA ILE A 35 -4.12 13.06 -5.31
C ILE A 35 -3.97 13.25 -6.81
N GLY A 36 -5.09 13.26 -7.56
CA GLY A 36 -5.07 13.55 -8.99
C GLY A 36 -4.48 14.93 -9.31
N ASN A 37 -4.80 15.93 -8.49
CA ASN A 37 -4.23 17.27 -8.59
C ASN A 37 -2.72 17.26 -8.27
N ALA A 38 -2.28 16.52 -7.25
CA ALA A 38 -0.86 16.37 -6.92
C ALA A 38 -0.07 15.74 -8.07
N ALA A 39 -0.63 14.72 -8.73
CA ALA A 39 -0.03 14.11 -9.92
C ALA A 39 0.07 15.10 -11.07
N ARG A 40 -1.00 15.83 -11.40
CA ARG A 40 -0.99 16.89 -12.43
C ARG A 40 0.05 17.97 -12.13
N LEU A 41 0.16 18.40 -10.87
CA LEU A 41 1.13 19.40 -10.43
C LEU A 41 2.58 18.88 -10.54
N GLY A 42 2.85 17.64 -10.12
CA GLY A 42 4.16 17.00 -10.29
C GLY A 42 4.55 16.82 -11.77
N HIS A 43 3.57 16.52 -12.63
CA HIS A 43 3.76 16.49 -14.08
C HIS A 43 4.12 17.87 -14.64
N ALA A 44 3.37 18.91 -14.27
CA ALA A 44 3.65 20.29 -14.67
C ALA A 44 5.05 20.74 -14.21
N MET A 45 5.49 20.33 -13.01
CA MET A 45 6.84 20.62 -12.50
C MET A 45 7.97 19.88 -13.21
N GLY A 46 7.66 18.82 -13.97
CA GLY A 46 8.65 17.97 -14.65
C GLY A 46 9.24 16.87 -13.77
N LEU A 47 8.65 16.55 -12.61
CA LEU A 47 9.25 15.60 -11.64
C LEU A 47 9.23 14.14 -12.09
N HIS A 48 8.35 13.81 -13.04
CA HIS A 48 8.10 12.45 -13.52
C HIS A 48 9.20 11.89 -14.44
N ALA A 49 10.00 12.75 -15.07
CA ALA A 49 11.01 12.37 -16.05
C ALA A 49 12.13 13.41 -16.13
N ARG A 50 13.32 13.02 -16.61
CA ARG A 50 14.50 13.92 -16.67
C ARG A 50 14.58 14.71 -17.98
N ASP A 51 13.99 14.18 -19.03
CA ASP A 51 14.04 14.63 -20.42
C ASP A 51 12.82 15.49 -20.82
N VAL A 52 11.97 15.84 -19.84
CA VAL A 52 10.81 16.73 -20.03
C VAL A 52 11.10 18.16 -19.58
N PRO A 53 10.35 19.16 -20.06
CA PRO A 53 10.47 20.54 -19.58
C PRO A 53 10.38 20.62 -18.05
N GLN A 54 11.38 21.25 -17.44
CA GLN A 54 11.45 21.45 -16.00
C GLN A 54 10.97 22.86 -15.66
N MET A 55 9.92 22.97 -14.85
CA MET A 55 9.40 24.28 -14.39
C MET A 55 10.03 24.74 -13.08
N LEU A 56 10.74 23.84 -12.37
CA LEU A 56 11.54 24.19 -11.20
C LEU A 56 12.99 24.53 -11.62
N PRO A 57 13.69 25.42 -10.89
CA PRO A 57 15.12 25.66 -11.09
C PRO A 57 15.93 24.35 -11.03
N ARG A 58 17.11 24.30 -11.63
CA ARG A 58 18.01 23.15 -11.48
C ARG A 58 18.38 22.97 -10.01
N CYS A 59 18.37 21.73 -9.53
CA CYS A 59 18.88 21.42 -8.20
C CYS A 59 20.36 21.82 -8.11
N THR A 60 20.72 22.52 -7.05
CA THR A 60 22.09 22.92 -6.75
C THR A 60 22.75 21.97 -5.74
N THR A 61 21.93 21.24 -4.98
CA THR A 61 22.39 20.27 -3.99
C THR A 61 21.81 18.88 -4.25
N TRP A 62 22.51 17.86 -3.76
CA TRP A 62 21.99 16.49 -3.75
C TRP A 62 20.70 16.37 -2.90
N THR A 63 20.63 17.12 -1.79
CA THR A 63 19.46 17.14 -0.89
C THR A 63 18.20 17.63 -1.60
N GLU A 64 18.30 18.70 -2.41
CA GLU A 64 17.18 19.19 -3.22
C GLU A 64 16.72 18.17 -4.27
N GLN A 65 17.68 17.45 -4.87
CA GLN A 65 17.34 16.41 -5.86
C GLN A 65 16.65 15.22 -5.19
N GLU A 66 17.13 14.81 -4.01
CA GLU A 66 16.52 13.75 -3.21
C GLU A 66 15.13 14.16 -2.70
N GLU A 67 14.95 15.41 -2.28
CA GLU A 67 13.64 15.94 -1.89
C GLU A 67 12.63 15.84 -3.05
N ARG A 68 12.99 16.27 -4.26
CA ARG A 68 12.13 16.15 -5.45
C ARG A 68 11.77 14.70 -5.76
N ARG A 69 12.75 13.78 -5.66
CA ARG A 69 12.53 12.34 -5.85
C ARG A 69 11.54 11.79 -4.82
N ARG A 70 11.73 12.14 -3.55
CA ARG A 70 10.86 11.71 -2.43
C ARG A 70 9.43 12.22 -2.60
N VAL A 71 9.28 13.48 -2.99
CA VAL A 71 7.97 14.09 -3.25
C VAL A 71 7.25 13.40 -4.41
N TRP A 72 7.95 13.11 -5.51
CA TRP A 72 7.35 12.38 -6.63
C TRP A 72 6.93 10.96 -6.25
N TRP A 73 7.76 10.24 -5.49
CA TRP A 73 7.37 8.93 -4.95
C TRP A 73 6.18 9.02 -3.99
N GLY A 74 6.06 10.09 -3.21
CA GLY A 74 4.89 10.36 -2.39
C GLY A 74 3.60 10.47 -3.21
N VAL A 75 3.64 11.15 -4.37
CA VAL A 75 2.52 11.20 -5.33
C VAL A 75 2.17 9.79 -5.81
N LEU A 76 3.16 9.02 -6.26
CA LEU A 76 2.93 7.66 -6.78
C LEU A 76 2.34 6.74 -5.72
N ILE A 77 2.81 6.83 -4.46
CA ILE A 77 2.28 6.04 -3.35
C ILE A 77 0.80 6.33 -3.15
N LEU A 78 0.42 7.61 -3.00
CA LEU A 78 -0.98 7.99 -2.76
C LEU A 78 -1.88 7.62 -3.95
N ASP A 79 -1.39 7.80 -5.18
CA ASP A 79 -2.14 7.46 -6.40
C ASP A 79 -2.45 5.97 -6.49
N ARG A 80 -1.50 5.08 -6.17
CA ARG A 80 -1.78 3.63 -6.21
C ARG A 80 -2.62 3.16 -5.03
N ILE A 81 -2.32 3.59 -3.79
CA ILE A 81 -3.03 3.09 -2.60
C ILE A 81 -4.51 3.49 -2.61
N SER A 82 -4.84 4.67 -3.14
CA SER A 82 -6.22 5.17 -3.19
C SER A 82 -7.13 4.38 -4.13
N ASN A 83 -6.54 3.47 -4.90
CA ASN A 83 -7.22 2.59 -5.84
C ASN A 83 -7.13 1.10 -5.45
N ILE A 84 -6.39 0.75 -4.39
CA ILE A 84 -6.44 -0.61 -3.82
C ILE A 84 -7.87 -0.84 -3.30
N GLY A 85 -8.46 -2.00 -3.60
CA GLY A 85 -9.86 -2.30 -3.26
C GLY A 85 -10.92 -1.55 -4.08
N HIS A 86 -10.54 -0.65 -5.00
CA HIS A 86 -11.47 0.12 -5.83
C HIS A 86 -11.23 -0.13 -7.33
N ARG A 87 -12.12 -0.89 -7.96
CA ARG A 87 -12.00 -1.24 -9.39
C ARG A 87 -12.44 -0.11 -10.32
N GLY A 88 -11.80 -0.05 -11.50
CA GLY A 88 -12.24 0.73 -12.65
C GLY A 88 -11.95 2.23 -12.59
N LYS A 89 -11.16 2.69 -11.63
CA LYS A 89 -10.68 4.07 -11.56
C LYS A 89 -9.27 4.16 -12.13
N PRO A 90 -8.99 5.02 -13.12
CA PRO A 90 -7.65 5.16 -13.65
C PRO A 90 -6.73 5.84 -12.64
N PHE A 91 -5.46 5.45 -12.65
CA PHE A 91 -4.40 6.18 -11.97
C PHE A 91 -4.18 7.55 -12.60
N ALA A 92 -3.81 8.53 -11.77
CA ALA A 92 -3.49 9.87 -12.22
C ALA A 92 -2.09 9.97 -12.84
N SER A 93 -1.21 8.99 -12.58
CA SER A 93 0.15 8.92 -13.08
C SER A 93 0.42 7.64 -13.87
N ALA A 94 1.34 7.73 -14.84
CA ALA A 94 1.83 6.58 -15.60
C ALA A 94 2.63 5.61 -14.70
N GLU A 95 2.96 4.44 -15.26
CA GLU A 95 3.80 3.48 -14.55
C GLU A 95 5.23 4.01 -14.39
N PRO A 96 5.84 3.93 -13.19
CA PRO A 96 7.23 4.31 -13.03
C PRO A 96 8.13 3.40 -13.87
N SER A 97 9.11 4.00 -14.53
CA SER A 97 10.09 3.27 -15.33
C SER A 97 10.95 2.35 -14.44
N PRO A 98 11.37 1.16 -14.91
CA PRO A 98 12.21 0.25 -14.13
C PRO A 98 13.55 0.86 -13.68
N ASP A 99 14.08 1.84 -14.42
CA ASP A 99 15.31 2.57 -14.08
C ASP A 99 15.06 3.78 -13.14
N MET A 100 13.81 4.08 -12.78
CA MET A 100 13.50 5.15 -11.85
C MET A 100 14.20 4.91 -10.52
N HIS A 101 14.94 5.92 -10.04
CA HIS A 101 15.69 5.82 -8.80
C HIS A 101 14.76 5.82 -7.58
N LEU A 102 14.97 4.88 -6.68
CA LEU A 102 14.33 4.83 -5.37
C LEU A 102 14.91 5.90 -4.43
N PRO A 103 14.14 6.36 -3.44
CA PRO A 103 14.64 7.22 -2.38
C PRO A 103 15.80 6.57 -1.62
N THR A 104 16.68 7.40 -1.05
CA THR A 104 17.79 6.93 -0.23
C THR A 104 17.38 6.75 1.24
N ASP A 105 18.34 6.49 2.13
CA ASP A 105 18.13 6.42 3.58
C ASP A 105 17.78 7.80 4.16
N ASP A 106 16.81 7.82 5.10
CA ASP A 106 16.33 9.05 5.74
C ASP A 106 17.44 9.74 6.52
N ALA A 107 18.26 8.99 7.26
CA ALA A 107 19.30 9.57 8.10
C ALA A 107 20.43 10.18 7.26
N ALA A 108 20.76 9.58 6.11
CA ALA A 108 21.69 10.17 5.15
C ALA A 108 21.14 11.48 4.54
N TRP A 109 19.85 11.50 4.19
CA TRP A 109 19.17 12.68 3.68
C TRP A 109 19.12 13.82 4.71
N ASP A 110 18.71 13.53 5.95
CA ASP A 110 18.61 14.49 7.06
C ASP A 110 19.96 15.15 7.38
N ARG A 111 21.07 14.40 7.25
CA ARG A 111 22.44 14.92 7.44
C ARG A 111 23.02 15.58 6.20
N GLY A 112 22.32 15.59 5.07
CA GLY A 112 22.83 16.08 3.79
C GLY A 112 24.06 15.31 3.29
N GLN A 113 24.22 14.05 3.74
CA GLN A 113 25.39 13.24 3.41
C GLN A 113 25.21 12.57 2.06
N MET A 114 25.99 13.01 1.07
CA MET A 114 26.11 12.29 -0.19
C MET A 114 26.70 10.91 0.06
N LEU A 115 25.94 9.87 -0.27
CA LEU A 115 26.44 8.49 -0.23
C LEU A 115 27.30 8.23 -1.46
N ALA A 116 28.42 7.52 -1.27
CA ALA A 116 29.29 7.11 -2.37
C ALA A 116 28.65 6.02 -3.27
N ALA A 117 27.54 5.42 -2.83
CA ALA A 117 26.82 4.39 -3.57
C ALA A 117 25.91 4.99 -4.64
N ALA A 118 25.84 4.33 -5.80
CA ALA A 118 24.89 4.69 -6.84
C ALA A 118 23.44 4.57 -6.34
N PRO A 119 22.50 5.44 -6.79
CA PRO A 119 21.10 5.33 -6.44
C PRO A 119 20.54 3.96 -6.85
N LEU A 120 19.75 3.34 -5.98
CA LEU A 120 19.09 2.07 -6.27
C LEU A 120 17.97 2.29 -7.30
N SER A 121 17.93 1.52 -8.38
CA SER A 121 16.81 1.55 -9.34
C SER A 121 15.62 0.76 -8.82
N LEU A 122 14.41 1.07 -9.30
CA LEU A 122 13.20 0.31 -9.01
C LEU A 122 13.32 -1.17 -9.38
N SER A 123 14.01 -1.46 -10.50
CA SER A 123 14.30 -2.80 -11.00
C SER A 123 15.38 -3.57 -10.23
N ALA A 124 16.04 -2.93 -9.26
CA ALA A 124 17.10 -3.58 -8.52
C ALA A 124 16.58 -4.83 -7.78
N SER A 125 17.45 -5.82 -7.63
CA SER A 125 17.10 -7.06 -6.93
C SER A 125 16.51 -6.75 -5.57
N GLN A 126 15.38 -7.39 -5.25
CA GLN A 126 14.73 -7.23 -3.96
C GLN A 126 15.64 -7.66 -2.81
N THR A 127 16.62 -8.54 -3.05
CA THR A 127 17.62 -8.99 -2.06
C THR A 127 18.61 -7.91 -1.65
N ILE A 128 18.69 -6.79 -2.39
CA ILE A 128 19.51 -5.64 -2.00
C ILE A 128 18.73 -4.86 -0.94
N ARG A 129 19.33 -4.69 0.24
CA ARG A 129 18.74 -3.91 1.33
C ARG A 129 18.46 -2.48 0.86
N ALA A 130 17.27 -1.99 1.17
CA ALA A 130 16.82 -0.66 0.79
C ALA A 130 16.22 0.06 2.01
N SER A 131 16.16 1.39 1.97
CA SER A 131 15.56 2.18 3.04
C SER A 131 14.06 1.92 3.17
N SER A 132 13.47 2.29 4.31
CA SER A 132 12.05 2.09 4.57
C SER A 132 11.14 2.70 3.51
N PHE A 133 11.48 3.92 3.07
CA PHE A 133 10.73 4.60 2.02
C PHE A 133 10.94 3.98 0.65
N ALA A 134 12.16 3.52 0.33
CA ALA A 134 12.43 2.76 -0.89
C ALA A 134 11.63 1.45 -0.95
N ARG A 135 11.53 0.72 0.17
CA ARG A 135 10.69 -0.48 0.26
C ARG A 135 9.21 -0.16 0.06
N ALA A 136 8.71 0.95 0.61
CA ALA A 136 7.34 1.39 0.37
C ALA A 136 7.09 1.69 -1.12
N CYS A 137 8.06 2.29 -1.81
CA CYS A 137 8.02 2.55 -3.24
C CYS A 137 7.98 1.23 -4.07
N GLN A 138 8.75 0.21 -3.67
CA GLN A 138 8.72 -1.09 -4.32
C GLN A 138 7.39 -1.83 -4.07
N SER A 139 6.90 -1.84 -2.83
CA SER A 139 5.60 -2.44 -2.48
C SER A 139 4.46 -1.78 -3.27
N VAL A 140 4.44 -0.45 -3.35
CA VAL A 140 3.36 0.28 -4.03
C VAL A 140 3.41 0.11 -5.55
N HIS A 141 4.61 -0.05 -6.12
CA HIS A 141 4.76 -0.39 -7.53
C HIS A 141 4.12 -1.76 -7.86
N LEU A 142 4.36 -2.77 -7.01
CA LEU A 142 3.72 -4.07 -7.18
C LEU A 142 2.21 -4.01 -6.94
N ALA A 143 1.74 -3.27 -5.93
CA ALA A 143 0.32 -3.05 -5.70
C ALA A 143 -0.37 -2.36 -6.90
N GLY A 144 0.30 -1.39 -7.53
CA GLY A 144 -0.18 -0.75 -8.75
C GLY A 144 -0.29 -1.73 -9.92
N LYS A 145 0.64 -2.69 -10.04
CA LYS A 145 0.54 -3.77 -11.04
C LYS A 145 -0.67 -4.67 -10.78
N VAL A 146 -0.94 -5.03 -9.53
CA VAL A 146 -2.13 -5.81 -9.16
C VAL A 146 -3.42 -5.09 -9.56
N CYS A 147 -3.56 -3.82 -9.22
CA CYS A 147 -4.76 -3.06 -9.58
C CYS A 147 -4.97 -3.00 -11.10
N ARG A 148 -3.91 -2.70 -11.87
CA ARG A 148 -3.99 -2.70 -13.34
C ARG A 148 -4.35 -4.06 -13.91
N HIS A 149 -3.76 -5.12 -13.36
CA HIS A 149 -4.04 -6.49 -13.76
C HIS A 149 -5.52 -6.87 -13.55
N ILE A 150 -6.09 -6.48 -12.41
CA ILE A 150 -7.50 -6.73 -12.08
C ILE A 150 -8.45 -5.91 -12.98
N ASP A 151 -8.07 -4.68 -13.29
CA ASP A 151 -8.86 -3.80 -14.15
C ASP A 151 -8.72 -4.10 -15.65
N ASP A 152 -7.67 -4.84 -16.05
CA ASP A 152 -7.45 -5.21 -17.43
C ASP A 152 -8.40 -6.33 -17.89
N LYS A 153 -9.35 -5.96 -18.75
CA LYS A 153 -10.32 -6.86 -19.37
C LYS A 153 -9.86 -7.40 -20.73
N THR A 154 -8.71 -6.96 -21.24
CA THR A 154 -8.24 -7.24 -22.60
C THR A 154 -7.28 -8.42 -22.68
N THR A 155 -6.51 -8.70 -21.63
CA THR A 155 -5.59 -9.84 -21.60
C THR A 155 -6.36 -11.18 -21.70
N PRO A 156 -5.91 -12.12 -22.57
CA PRO A 156 -6.51 -13.45 -22.67
C PRO A 156 -6.43 -14.23 -21.35
N LEU A 157 -7.37 -15.17 -21.14
CA LEU A 157 -7.53 -15.86 -19.85
C LEU A 157 -6.25 -16.60 -19.41
N ASP A 158 -5.57 -17.32 -20.30
CA ASP A 158 -4.37 -18.10 -19.96
C ASP A 158 -3.24 -17.20 -19.43
N TYR A 159 -2.94 -16.12 -20.16
CA TYR A 159 -1.93 -15.13 -19.76
C TYR A 159 -2.32 -14.39 -18.48
N ARG A 160 -3.62 -14.18 -18.25
CA ARG A 160 -4.11 -13.52 -17.04
C ARG A 160 -3.77 -14.36 -15.80
N PHE A 161 -3.98 -15.67 -15.81
CA PHE A 161 -3.63 -16.50 -14.65
C PHE A 161 -2.11 -16.61 -14.43
N GLU A 162 -1.32 -16.66 -15.50
CA GLU A 162 0.14 -16.65 -15.39
C GLU A 162 0.68 -15.34 -14.80
N GLU A 163 0.16 -14.20 -15.25
CA GLU A 163 0.51 -12.90 -14.71
C GLU A 163 0.12 -12.78 -13.23
N ALA A 164 -1.09 -13.24 -12.87
CA ALA A 164 -1.56 -13.28 -11.48
C ALA A 164 -0.61 -14.09 -10.58
N LEU A 165 -0.20 -15.28 -11.04
CA LEU A 165 0.76 -16.13 -10.33
C LEU A 165 2.13 -15.46 -10.20
N GLN A 166 2.59 -14.73 -11.21
CA GLN A 166 3.85 -13.99 -11.13
C GLN A 166 3.78 -12.84 -10.12
N LEU A 167 2.67 -12.09 -10.10
CA LEU A 167 2.44 -11.00 -9.15
C LEU A 167 2.37 -11.54 -7.72
N HIS A 168 1.61 -12.60 -7.50
CA HIS A 168 1.54 -13.33 -6.22
C HIS A 168 2.93 -13.74 -5.72
N ARG A 169 3.74 -14.44 -6.55
CA ARG A 169 5.08 -14.90 -6.17
C ARG A 169 5.98 -13.74 -5.79
N THR A 170 5.94 -12.67 -6.57
CA THR A 170 6.78 -11.48 -6.37
C THR A 170 6.40 -10.75 -5.09
N LEU A 171 5.10 -10.58 -4.82
CA LEU A 171 4.60 -9.95 -3.60
C LEU A 171 4.89 -10.81 -2.35
N LYS A 172 4.68 -12.14 -2.41
CA LYS A 172 5.04 -13.04 -1.30
C LYS A 172 6.53 -13.02 -1.01
N ALA A 173 7.38 -13.04 -2.05
CA ALA A 173 8.83 -12.96 -1.88
C ALA A 173 9.24 -11.65 -1.18
N LEU A 174 8.69 -10.51 -1.61
CA LEU A 174 8.95 -9.23 -0.95
C LEU A 174 8.43 -9.22 0.49
N ALA A 175 7.19 -9.65 0.73
CA ALA A 175 6.59 -9.69 2.06
C ALA A 175 7.35 -10.62 3.03
N ALA A 176 7.92 -11.73 2.55
CA ALA A 176 8.73 -12.63 3.35
C ALA A 176 10.12 -12.05 3.71
N LEU A 177 10.67 -11.18 2.86
CA LEU A 177 11.97 -10.54 3.08
C LEU A 177 11.90 -9.42 4.12
N LEU A 178 10.85 -8.60 4.07
CA LEU A 178 10.74 -7.37 4.87
C LEU A 178 10.88 -7.57 6.40
N PRO A 179 10.31 -8.63 7.04
CA PRO A 179 10.49 -8.85 8.47
C PRO A 179 11.95 -9.07 8.88
N THR A 180 12.71 -9.84 8.10
CA THR A 180 14.13 -10.09 8.35
C THR A 180 14.96 -8.82 8.19
N GLU A 181 14.61 -7.95 7.25
CA GLU A 181 15.27 -6.65 7.11
C GLU A 181 14.96 -5.71 8.27
N ALA A 182 13.72 -5.71 8.75
CA ALA A 182 13.29 -4.89 9.89
C ALA A 182 13.99 -5.29 11.20
N GLU A 183 14.26 -6.58 11.41
CA GLU A 183 15.00 -7.07 12.59
C GLU A 183 16.45 -6.57 12.64
N GLY A 184 17.03 -6.25 11.48
CA GLY A 184 18.38 -5.68 11.37
C GLY A 184 18.42 -4.16 11.52
N GLU A 185 17.32 -3.48 11.88
CA GLU A 185 17.25 -2.04 12.07
C GLU A 185 17.20 -1.66 13.56
N ASP A 186 17.62 -0.42 13.85
CA ASP A 186 17.67 0.10 15.22
C ASP A 186 16.28 0.02 15.87
N PRO A 187 16.11 -0.71 17.00
CA PRO A 187 14.85 -0.81 17.72
C PRO A 187 14.27 0.54 18.16
N THR A 188 15.06 1.61 18.19
CA THR A 188 14.62 2.97 18.54
C THR A 188 14.03 3.76 17.34
N ALA A 189 14.25 3.29 16.11
CA ALA A 189 13.82 3.96 14.87
C ALA A 189 12.31 3.82 14.54
N GLY A 190 11.54 3.12 15.38
CA GLY A 190 10.10 2.86 15.15
C GLY A 190 9.85 1.53 14.43
N PRO A 191 8.59 1.16 14.16
CA PRO A 191 8.31 -0.10 13.49
C PRO A 191 8.60 0.11 12.00
N THR A 192 9.83 -0.24 11.63
CA THR A 192 10.30 -0.02 10.29
C THR A 192 9.57 -0.95 9.32
N LEU A 193 9.41 -0.52 8.08
CA LEU A 193 8.78 -1.29 7.00
C LEU A 193 7.29 -1.66 7.18
N CYS A 194 6.58 -1.21 8.23
CA CYS A 194 5.16 -1.50 8.41
C CYS A 194 4.28 -1.06 7.24
N SER A 195 4.52 0.13 6.68
CA SER A 195 3.80 0.58 5.48
C SER A 195 4.05 -0.34 4.29
N SER A 196 5.29 -0.80 4.10
CA SER A 196 5.68 -1.69 3.00
C SER A 196 5.02 -3.07 3.13
N LEU A 197 5.00 -3.62 4.35
CA LEU A 197 4.30 -4.87 4.67
C LEU A 197 2.80 -4.73 4.44
N ALA A 198 2.18 -3.68 4.97
CA ALA A 198 0.75 -3.43 4.83
C ALA A 198 0.34 -3.31 3.36
N ILE A 199 1.10 -2.56 2.55
CA ILE A 199 0.85 -2.43 1.11
C ILE A 199 0.95 -3.81 0.42
N CYS A 200 1.95 -4.62 0.75
CA CYS A 200 2.07 -5.97 0.20
C CYS A 200 0.87 -6.84 0.58
N TYR A 201 0.43 -6.80 1.84
CA TYR A 201 -0.71 -7.57 2.31
C TYR A 201 -2.02 -7.14 1.65
N SER A 202 -2.30 -5.85 1.55
CA SER A 202 -3.49 -5.36 0.84
C SER A 202 -3.46 -5.71 -0.64
N ALA A 203 -2.31 -5.61 -1.30
CA ALA A 203 -2.17 -6.03 -2.69
C ALA A 203 -2.40 -7.53 -2.87
N LEU A 204 -1.89 -8.37 -1.96
CA LEU A 204 -2.13 -9.81 -1.99
C LEU A 204 -3.60 -10.15 -1.73
N LEU A 205 -4.24 -9.54 -0.73
CA LEU A 205 -5.67 -9.75 -0.43
C LEU A 205 -6.55 -9.31 -1.60
N THR A 206 -6.28 -8.15 -2.19
CA THR A 206 -6.96 -7.65 -3.39
C THR A 206 -6.78 -8.63 -4.58
N LEU A 207 -5.58 -9.18 -4.78
CA LEU A 207 -5.33 -10.19 -5.82
C LEU A 207 -6.11 -11.48 -5.54
N TYR A 208 -6.07 -11.99 -4.31
CA TYR A 208 -6.73 -13.23 -3.95
C TYR A 208 -8.24 -13.14 -3.97
N ASP A 209 -8.82 -12.01 -3.56
CA ASP A 209 -10.26 -11.78 -3.66
C ASP A 209 -10.73 -11.88 -5.14
N ALA A 210 -9.94 -11.36 -6.08
CA ALA A 210 -10.25 -11.45 -7.50
C ALA A 210 -10.22 -12.89 -8.07
N TYR A 211 -9.51 -13.82 -7.44
CA TYR A 211 -9.29 -15.18 -7.94
C TYR A 211 -9.78 -16.31 -7.01
N GLY A 212 -10.20 -16.00 -5.78
CA GLY A 212 -10.67 -16.96 -4.79
C GLY A 212 -12.05 -17.53 -5.12
N CYS A 213 -12.93 -16.71 -5.69
CA CYS A 213 -14.27 -17.11 -6.12
C CYS A 213 -14.35 -17.19 -7.65
N SER A 214 -14.26 -18.40 -8.21
CA SER A 214 -14.60 -18.62 -9.63
C SER A 214 -16.12 -18.71 -9.79
N GLU A 215 -16.80 -17.58 -10.00
CA GLU A 215 -18.21 -17.60 -10.41
C GLU A 215 -18.40 -18.19 -11.82
N ARG A 216 -17.33 -18.38 -12.59
CA ARG A 216 -17.37 -18.85 -13.97
C ARG A 216 -16.58 -20.14 -14.13
N LEU A 217 -17.32 -21.24 -14.33
CA LEU A 217 -16.78 -22.44 -14.96
C LEU A 217 -16.35 -22.06 -16.38
N VAL A 218 -15.04 -22.04 -16.64
CA VAL A 218 -14.49 -21.86 -17.98
C VAL A 218 -14.32 -23.27 -18.57
N PRO A 219 -15.03 -23.63 -19.66
CA PRO A 219 -14.74 -24.86 -20.40
C PRO A 219 -13.28 -24.83 -20.86
N ASP A 220 -12.55 -25.92 -20.66
CA ASP A 220 -11.11 -26.01 -20.95
C ASP A 220 -10.23 -25.01 -20.17
N ALA A 221 -10.59 -24.74 -18.90
CA ALA A 221 -9.81 -23.92 -17.99
C ALA A 221 -8.32 -24.32 -17.97
N PRO A 222 -7.38 -23.37 -18.12
CA PRO A 222 -5.96 -23.68 -18.07
C PRO A 222 -5.55 -24.17 -16.68
N GLU A 223 -4.51 -25.00 -16.58
CA GLU A 223 -3.97 -25.48 -15.30
C GLU A 223 -3.62 -24.32 -14.35
N SER A 224 -3.14 -23.20 -14.91
CA SER A 224 -2.83 -21.97 -14.19
C SER A 224 -4.04 -21.38 -13.44
N GLN A 225 -5.27 -21.60 -13.92
CA GLN A 225 -6.48 -21.17 -13.22
C GLN A 225 -6.66 -21.91 -11.89
N LEU A 226 -6.56 -23.24 -11.91
CA LEU A 226 -6.72 -24.08 -10.72
C LEU A 226 -5.61 -23.77 -9.71
N VAL A 227 -4.38 -23.59 -10.18
CA VAL A 227 -3.25 -23.20 -9.32
C VAL A 227 -3.53 -21.83 -8.69
N MET A 228 -3.89 -20.81 -9.47
CA MET A 228 -4.13 -19.47 -8.93
C MET A 228 -5.32 -19.44 -7.96
N GLN A 229 -6.39 -20.19 -8.23
CA GLN A 229 -7.52 -20.30 -7.32
C GLN A 229 -7.12 -20.94 -5.99
N LYS A 230 -6.36 -22.04 -6.04
CA LYS A 230 -5.86 -22.72 -4.83
C LYS A 230 -4.96 -21.78 -4.01
N GLU A 231 -4.01 -21.12 -4.66
CA GLU A 231 -3.13 -20.13 -4.01
C GLU A 231 -3.92 -18.97 -3.42
N SER A 232 -5.02 -18.55 -4.04
CA SER A 232 -5.88 -17.47 -3.53
C SER A 232 -6.65 -17.87 -2.29
N ILE A 233 -7.31 -19.03 -2.30
CA ILE A 233 -8.08 -19.53 -1.16
C ILE A 233 -7.18 -19.73 0.06
N GLN A 234 -6.03 -20.38 -0.12
CA GLN A 234 -5.06 -20.58 0.95
C GLN A 234 -4.40 -19.26 1.36
N GLY A 235 -4.07 -18.41 0.38
CA GLY A 235 -3.36 -17.16 0.57
C GLY A 235 -4.11 -16.13 1.40
N ILE A 236 -5.45 -16.08 1.33
CA ILE A 236 -6.25 -15.18 2.18
C ILE A 236 -5.98 -15.47 3.65
N ALA A 237 -6.09 -16.74 4.07
CA ALA A 237 -5.85 -17.14 5.45
C ALA A 237 -4.40 -16.84 5.89
N GLU A 238 -3.41 -17.19 5.06
CA GLU A 238 -1.99 -16.94 5.35
C GLU A 238 -1.67 -15.43 5.53
N VAL A 239 -2.23 -14.59 4.67
CA VAL A 239 -2.01 -13.14 4.73
C VAL A 239 -2.74 -12.55 5.93
N CYS A 240 -3.95 -13.00 6.27
CA CYS A 240 -4.65 -12.56 7.47
C CYS A 240 -3.83 -12.85 8.74
N GLU A 241 -3.24 -14.04 8.87
CA GLU A 241 -2.33 -14.34 9.99
C GLU A 241 -1.11 -13.42 10.01
N SER A 242 -0.54 -13.12 8.84
CA SER A 242 0.59 -12.19 8.72
C SER A 242 0.21 -10.75 9.12
N VAL A 243 -1.01 -10.31 8.78
CA VAL A 243 -1.58 -9.04 9.22
C VAL A 243 -1.84 -9.04 10.73
N LEU A 244 -2.30 -10.15 11.32
CA LEU A 244 -2.49 -10.27 12.76
C LEU A 244 -1.15 -10.14 13.51
N LEU A 245 -0.09 -10.78 13.00
CA LEU A 245 1.26 -10.63 13.55
C LEU A 245 1.77 -9.19 13.43
N LEU A 246 1.56 -8.53 12.29
CA LEU A 246 1.85 -7.10 12.12
C LEU A 246 1.06 -6.25 13.12
N SER A 247 -0.22 -6.56 13.31
CA SER A 247 -1.12 -5.88 14.24
C SER A 247 -0.62 -5.96 15.68
N ARG A 248 -0.21 -7.16 16.12
CA ARG A 248 0.42 -7.38 17.42
C ARG A 248 1.70 -6.57 17.61
N LYS A 249 2.57 -6.53 16.60
CA LYS A 249 3.80 -5.72 16.64
C LYS A 249 3.49 -4.22 16.76
N ILE A 250 2.53 -3.71 15.98
CA ILE A 250 2.11 -2.30 16.06
C ILE A 250 1.55 -1.99 17.46
N ARG A 251 0.66 -2.84 17.97
CA ARG A 251 0.07 -2.69 19.32
C ARG A 251 1.13 -2.66 20.40
N GLN A 252 2.06 -3.62 20.40
CA GLN A 252 3.14 -3.70 21.38
C GLN A 252 3.97 -2.41 21.42
N ARG A 253 4.25 -1.80 20.26
CA ARG A 253 5.00 -0.55 20.18
C ARG A 253 4.23 0.64 20.74
N ILE A 254 2.93 0.73 20.45
CA ILE A 254 2.06 1.74 21.04
C ILE A 254 2.04 1.61 22.57
N GLU A 255 1.96 0.38 23.09
CA GLU A 255 1.97 0.09 24.54
C GLU A 255 3.32 0.42 25.20
N LEU A 256 4.43 0.27 24.48
CA LEU A 256 5.77 0.71 24.90
C LEU A 256 5.96 2.25 24.84
N GLY A 257 4.91 3.01 24.54
CA GLY A 257 4.92 4.47 24.56
C GLY A 257 5.31 5.14 23.25
N GLU A 258 5.40 4.38 22.14
CA GLU A 258 5.63 4.98 20.83
C GLU A 258 4.45 5.87 20.40
N SER A 259 4.75 7.08 19.93
CA SER A 259 3.73 8.02 19.50
C SER A 259 2.97 7.49 18.29
N LEU A 260 1.63 7.52 18.37
CA LEU A 260 0.75 7.29 17.22
C LEU A 260 1.11 8.20 16.02
N GLY A 261 1.80 9.33 16.26
CA GLY A 261 2.35 10.21 15.23
C GLY A 261 3.18 9.49 14.16
N ARG A 262 3.81 8.36 14.48
CA ARG A 262 4.60 7.56 13.52
C ARG A 262 3.79 6.52 12.74
N LEU A 263 2.57 6.21 13.15
CA LEU A 263 1.71 5.26 12.46
C LEU A 263 1.18 5.85 11.15
N SER A 264 1.47 5.22 10.02
CA SER A 264 0.97 5.62 8.70
C SER A 264 -0.49 5.18 8.50
N PRO A 265 -1.36 5.94 7.80
CA PRO A 265 -2.71 5.46 7.48
C PRO A 265 -2.68 4.29 6.48
N LEU A 266 -1.55 4.07 5.79
CA LEU A 266 -1.30 2.94 4.90
C LEU A 266 -1.43 1.57 5.58
N THR A 267 -1.26 1.50 6.91
CA THR A 267 -1.38 0.23 7.64
C THR A 267 -2.82 -0.15 7.91
N ILE A 268 -3.78 0.76 7.76
CA ILE A 268 -5.15 0.57 8.23
C ILE A 268 -5.95 -0.35 7.29
N GLU A 269 -5.67 -0.29 5.98
CA GLU A 269 -6.37 -1.06 4.95
C GLU A 269 -6.27 -2.57 5.20
N CYS A 270 -5.04 -3.12 5.26
CA CYS A 270 -4.85 -4.55 5.44
C CYS A 270 -5.44 -5.07 6.76
N ILE A 271 -5.41 -4.25 7.81
CA ILE A 271 -6.00 -4.58 9.11
C ILE A 271 -7.52 -4.71 8.97
N TYR A 272 -8.16 -3.79 8.25
CA TYR A 272 -9.58 -3.89 7.93
C TYR A 272 -9.90 -5.12 7.06
N GLU A 273 -9.15 -5.36 5.99
CA GLU A 273 -9.36 -6.50 5.09
C GLU A 273 -9.23 -7.84 5.84
N ALA A 274 -8.27 -7.96 6.76
CA ALA A 274 -8.14 -9.12 7.64
C ALA A 274 -9.33 -9.24 8.61
N GLY A 275 -9.80 -8.13 9.19
CA GLY A 275 -10.99 -8.11 10.04
C GLY A 275 -12.25 -8.55 9.28
N ALA A 276 -12.46 -8.04 8.07
CA ALA A 276 -13.57 -8.46 7.21
C ALA A 276 -13.48 -9.96 6.86
N SER A 277 -12.27 -10.46 6.58
CA SER A 277 -12.02 -11.88 6.32
C SER A 277 -12.30 -12.75 7.55
N TYR A 278 -11.88 -12.35 8.75
CA TYR A 278 -12.18 -13.08 9.98
C TYR A 278 -13.68 -13.08 10.30
N ALA A 279 -14.39 -11.97 10.08
CA ALA A 279 -15.84 -11.92 10.21
C ALA A 279 -16.53 -12.88 9.22
N TRP A 280 -16.05 -12.95 7.98
CA TRP A 280 -16.52 -13.90 6.97
C TRP A 280 -16.27 -15.36 7.39
N TYR A 281 -15.05 -15.70 7.82
CA TYR A 281 -14.73 -17.05 8.27
C TYR A 281 -15.52 -17.48 9.50
N LEU A 282 -15.70 -16.58 10.48
CA LEU A 282 -16.53 -16.83 11.65
C LEU A 282 -17.98 -17.14 11.24
N ARG A 283 -18.52 -16.40 10.26
CA ARG A 283 -19.86 -16.64 9.73
C ARG A 283 -19.98 -18.01 9.06
N GLU A 284 -18.99 -18.39 8.24
CA GLU A 284 -19.04 -19.61 7.45
C GLU A 284 -18.81 -20.88 8.29
N THR A 285 -17.90 -20.80 9.25
CA THR A 285 -17.42 -21.98 10.00
C THR A 285 -17.95 -22.06 11.42
N SER A 286 -18.42 -20.94 12.00
CA SER A 286 -18.76 -20.81 13.42
C SER A 286 -17.60 -21.14 14.39
N GLU A 287 -16.36 -21.15 13.90
CA GLU A 287 -15.18 -21.47 14.72
C GLU A 287 -14.82 -20.29 15.64
N PRO A 288 -14.76 -20.50 16.98
CA PRO A 288 -14.63 -19.42 17.95
C PRO A 288 -13.30 -18.67 17.87
N HIS A 289 -12.23 -19.32 17.39
CA HIS A 289 -10.93 -18.67 17.26
C HIS A 289 -10.96 -17.49 16.26
N TYR A 290 -11.89 -17.49 15.29
CA TYR A 290 -12.03 -16.35 14.36
C TYR A 290 -12.67 -15.14 15.08
N ALA A 291 -13.54 -15.37 16.06
CA ALA A 291 -14.09 -14.29 16.90
C ALA A 291 -12.99 -13.63 17.75
N GLU A 292 -12.06 -14.42 18.29
CA GLU A 292 -10.91 -13.91 19.05
C GLU A 292 -9.99 -13.05 18.16
N LYS A 293 -9.63 -13.55 16.97
CA LYS A 293 -8.80 -12.81 16.00
C LYS A 293 -9.47 -11.53 15.52
N LEU A 294 -10.78 -11.59 15.24
CA LEU A 294 -11.57 -10.43 14.87
C LEU A 294 -11.60 -9.37 15.99
N ALA A 295 -11.78 -9.79 17.24
CA ALA A 295 -11.75 -8.89 18.39
C ALA A 295 -10.40 -8.18 18.52
N GLU A 296 -9.29 -8.91 18.38
CA GLU A 296 -7.93 -8.36 18.43
C GLU A 296 -7.68 -7.32 17.33
N VAL A 297 -8.10 -7.61 16.10
CA VAL A 297 -8.01 -6.66 14.97
C VAL A 297 -8.86 -5.40 15.23
N LYS A 298 -10.10 -5.56 15.73
CA LYS A 298 -10.98 -4.43 16.08
C LYS A 298 -10.39 -3.58 17.22
N GLU A 299 -9.74 -4.18 18.21
CA GLU A 299 -9.01 -3.45 19.26
C GLU A 299 -7.91 -2.56 18.68
N LEU A 300 -7.09 -3.09 17.76
CA LEU A 300 -6.07 -2.28 17.12
C LEU A 300 -6.68 -1.15 16.27
N LEU A 301 -7.73 -1.42 15.49
CA LEU A 301 -8.41 -0.36 14.73
C LEU A 301 -8.93 0.77 15.65
N ARG A 302 -9.45 0.44 16.84
CA ARG A 302 -9.88 1.45 17.84
C ARG A 302 -8.71 2.29 18.35
N LEU A 303 -7.53 1.68 18.53
CA LEU A 303 -6.31 2.43 18.86
C LEU A 303 -5.90 3.36 17.72
N CYS A 304 -5.97 2.87 16.48
CA CYS A 304 -5.64 3.63 15.28
C CYS A 304 -6.60 4.81 15.04
N GLU A 305 -7.89 4.67 15.37
CA GLU A 305 -8.92 5.70 15.23
C GLU A 305 -8.56 7.00 15.93
N ARG A 306 -7.80 6.93 17.03
CA ARG A 306 -7.30 8.10 17.78
C ARG A 306 -6.48 9.07 16.91
N LYS A 307 -5.99 8.62 15.76
CA LYS A 307 -5.28 9.44 14.76
C LYS A 307 -5.94 9.39 13.39
N TRP A 308 -6.34 8.21 12.95
CA TRP A 308 -6.85 7.97 11.60
C TRP A 308 -8.31 7.58 11.68
N ARG A 309 -9.21 8.55 11.47
CA ARG A 309 -10.67 8.35 11.56
C ARG A 309 -11.16 7.19 10.68
N VAL A 310 -10.50 6.91 9.56
CA VAL A 310 -10.83 5.79 8.67
C VAL A 310 -10.90 4.45 9.39
N ALA A 311 -10.08 4.23 10.43
CA ALA A 311 -10.12 3.01 11.22
C ALA A 311 -11.48 2.82 11.94
N GLY A 312 -12.07 3.92 12.41
CA GLY A 312 -13.42 3.91 13.00
C GLY A 312 -14.52 3.66 11.97
N ASP A 313 -14.38 4.20 10.75
CA ASP A 313 -15.29 3.90 9.64
C ASP A 313 -15.24 2.41 9.28
N TYR A 314 -14.05 1.81 9.23
CA TYR A 314 -13.84 0.39 8.97
C TYR A 314 -14.40 -0.53 10.05
N ILE A 315 -14.29 -0.17 11.33
CA ILE A 315 -14.96 -0.91 12.41
C ILE A 315 -16.47 -0.94 12.19
N ARG A 316 -17.08 0.21 11.85
CA ARG A 316 -18.53 0.29 11.59
C ARG A 316 -18.96 -0.58 10.41
N ILE A 317 -18.13 -0.68 9.37
CA ILE A 317 -18.41 -1.54 8.21
C ILE A 317 -18.38 -3.02 8.61
N ILE A 318 -17.35 -3.45 9.36
CA ILE A 318 -17.26 -4.81 9.88
C ILE A 318 -18.49 -5.14 10.74
N GLU A 319 -18.84 -4.26 11.69
CA GLU A 319 -19.99 -4.43 12.57
C GLU A 319 -21.32 -4.44 11.82
N ALA A 320 -21.52 -3.56 10.82
CA ALA A 320 -22.75 -3.59 10.01
C ALA A 320 -22.92 -4.93 9.29
N THR A 321 -21.82 -5.52 8.83
CA THR A 321 -21.80 -6.84 8.20
C THR A 321 -22.13 -7.96 9.20
N GLU A 322 -21.74 -7.81 10.48
CA GLU A 322 -22.15 -8.67 11.59
C GLU A 322 -23.66 -8.52 11.91
N TYR A 323 -24.20 -7.29 11.95
CA TYR A 323 -25.57 -7.00 12.38
C TYR A 323 -26.66 -7.33 11.36
N GLN A 324 -26.41 -7.19 10.05
CA GLN A 324 -27.37 -7.61 9.02
C GLN A 324 -27.76 -9.11 9.15
N LEU A 325 -26.94 -9.92 9.85
CA LEU A 325 -27.18 -11.33 10.10
C LEU A 325 -28.10 -11.59 11.31
N VAL A 326 -27.99 -10.81 12.38
CA VAL A 326 -28.83 -11.02 13.59
C VAL A 326 -30.31 -10.73 13.32
N SER A 327 -30.60 -9.78 12.41
CA SER A 327 -31.96 -9.49 11.96
C SER A 327 -32.53 -10.47 10.93
N ALA A 328 -31.69 -11.29 10.28
CA ALA A 328 -32.14 -12.30 9.32
C ALA A 328 -32.43 -13.67 9.98
N ILE A 329 -32.04 -13.84 11.24
CA ILE A 329 -32.22 -15.05 12.05
C ILE A 329 -33.38 -14.87 13.08
N ARG A 330 -34.03 -13.71 13.12
CA ARG A 330 -35.25 -13.44 13.90
C ARG A 330 -36.46 -13.32 12.99
#